data_AF-A0A4R4WKM0-F1
#
_entry.id   AF-A0A4R4WKM0-F1
#
_cell.length_a   1.000
_cell.length_b   1.000
_cell.length_c   1.000
_cell.angle_alpha   90.00
_cell.angle_beta   90.00
_cell.angle_gamma   90.00
#
_symmetry.space_group_name_H-M   'P 1'
#
loop_
_entity.id
_entity.type
_entity.pdbx_description
1 polymer ?
#
loop_
_entity_poly.entity_id
_entity_poly.type
_entity_poly.pdbx_seq_one_letter_code
_entity_poly.pdbx_strand_id
1 'polypeptide(L)'
;MKMRTLGRTGIQVSPYCLGTMVFGQAGNPDHNDCTRIIHRAPDAGIDVIDTADVYGPRGESEEIVGRALQGRRDAVVLATKVMMI
;
A
#
# COMPACT_ATOMS: atom_id res chain seq x y z
N MET A 1 -10.83 -1.32 15.01
CA MET A 1 -9.41 -1.04 15.35
C MET A 1 -9.30 0.36 15.94
N LYS A 2 -8.40 0.66 16.90
CA LYS A 2 -8.22 2.03 17.44
C LYS A 2 -7.19 2.79 16.60
N MET A 3 -7.63 3.87 15.95
CA MET A 3 -6.77 4.71 15.10
C MET A 3 -5.72 5.48 15.91
N ARG A 4 -4.62 5.86 15.25
CA ARG A 4 -3.51 6.65 15.82
C ARG A 4 -3.26 7.89 14.97
N THR A 5 -2.86 8.99 15.60
CA THR A 5 -2.41 10.18 14.87
C THR A 5 -1.00 9.96 14.32
N LEU A 6 -0.81 10.22 13.03
CA LEU A 6 0.49 10.16 12.38
C LEU A 6 1.33 11.38 12.78
N GLY A 7 2.22 11.22 13.77
CA GLY A 7 3.08 12.30 14.25
C GLY A 7 2.26 13.51 14.72
N ARG A 8 2.61 14.70 14.22
CA ARG A 8 1.91 15.97 14.52
C ARG A 8 1.05 16.46 13.35
N THR A 9 0.65 15.56 12.45
CA THR A 9 -0.03 15.93 11.19
C THR A 9 -1.55 16.06 11.33
N GLY A 10 -2.13 15.48 12.39
CA GLY A 10 -3.58 15.35 12.52
C GLY A 10 -4.21 14.24 11.65
N ILE A 11 -3.43 13.57 10.79
CA ILE A 11 -3.91 12.44 9.99
C ILE A 11 -4.09 11.24 10.91
N GLN A 12 -5.26 10.60 10.85
CA GLN A 12 -5.55 9.37 11.57
C GLN A 12 -5.22 8.18 10.68
N VAL A 13 -4.52 7.18 11.24
CA VAL A 13 -4.09 5.96 10.53
C VAL A 13 -4.32 4.73 11.39
N SER A 14 -4.47 3.57 10.75
CA SER A 14 -4.50 2.28 11.44
C SER A 14 -3.14 2.00 12.10
N PRO A 15 -3.11 1.33 13.28
CA PRO A 15 -1.85 0.90 13.91
C PRO A 15 -1.07 -0.14 13.11
N TYR A 16 -1.69 -0.76 12.09
CA TYR A 16 -1.04 -1.67 11.14
C TYR A 16 -0.99 -1.03 9.75
N CYS A 17 -0.06 -1.50 8.92
CA CYS A 17 0.14 -1.07 7.55
C CYS A 17 0.27 -2.30 6.65
N LEU A 18 -0.32 -2.25 5.45
CA LEU A 18 -0.07 -3.24 4.40
C LEU A 18 1.19 -2.83 3.62
N GLY A 19 2.28 -3.56 3.82
CA GLY A 19 3.49 -3.42 3.02
C GLY A 19 3.39 -4.23 1.72
N THR A 20 3.81 -3.64 0.60
CA THR A 20 3.68 -4.23 -0.74
C THR A 20 5.01 -4.67 -1.38
N MET A 21 6.10 -4.74 -0.60
CA MET A 21 7.44 -5.11 -1.11
C MET A 21 7.47 -6.43 -1.92
N VAL A 22 6.61 -7.39 -1.58
CA VAL A 22 6.54 -8.70 -2.25
C VAL A 22 5.56 -8.73 -3.43
N PHE A 23 4.90 -7.63 -3.77
CA PHE A 23 3.98 -7.60 -4.91
C PHE A 23 4.75 -7.47 -6.22
N GLY A 24 4.33 -8.24 -7.22
CA GLY A 24 5.06 -8.39 -8.48
C GLY A 24 6.15 -9.45 -8.39
N GLN A 25 7.20 -9.29 -9.19
CA GLN A 25 8.24 -10.31 -9.37
C GLN A 25 9.02 -10.67 -8.10
N ALA A 26 9.02 -9.81 -7.08
CA ALA A 26 9.72 -10.04 -5.82
C ALA A 26 9.11 -11.16 -4.96
N GLY A 27 7.86 -11.58 -5.21
CA GLY A 27 7.25 -12.68 -4.46
C GLY A 27 5.91 -13.16 -5.01
N ASN A 28 4.97 -12.25 -5.22
CA ASN A 28 3.64 -12.55 -5.76
C ASN A 28 3.45 -11.92 -7.15
N PRO A 29 3.73 -12.67 -8.23
CA PRO A 29 3.58 -12.16 -9.59
C PRO A 29 2.12 -12.08 -10.06
N ASP A 30 1.15 -12.61 -9.31
CA ASP A 30 -0.27 -12.48 -9.65
C ASP A 30 -0.80 -11.11 -9.21
N HIS A 31 -0.83 -10.16 -10.15
CA HIS A 31 -1.32 -8.80 -9.90
C HIS A 31 -2.79 -8.76 -9.47
N ASN A 32 -3.61 -9.73 -9.91
CA ASN A 32 -5.00 -9.82 -9.47
C ASN A 32 -5.07 -10.26 -8.00
N ASP A 33 -4.18 -11.16 -7.58
CA ASP A 33 -4.06 -11.53 -6.17
C ASP A 33 -3.58 -10.39 -5.31
N CYS A 34 -2.53 -9.68 -5.73
CA CYS A 34 -2.09 -8.45 -5.06
C CYS A 34 -3.23 -7.42 -4.93
N THR A 35 -4.04 -7.25 -5.98
CA THR A 35 -5.21 -6.36 -5.96
C THR A 35 -6.25 -6.82 -4.92
N ARG A 36 -6.55 -8.12 -4.85
CA ARG A 36 -7.45 -8.66 -3.82
C ARG A 36 -6.91 -8.44 -2.41
N ILE A 37 -5.60 -8.60 -2.19
CA ILE A 37 -4.97 -8.33 -0.90
C ILE A 37 -5.11 -6.86 -0.52
N ILE A 38 -4.87 -5.93 -1.47
CA ILE A 38 -5.06 -4.49 -1.27
C ILE A 38 -6.49 -4.18 -0.89
N HIS A 39 -7.48 -4.75 -1.59
CA HIS A 39 -8.90 -4.52 -1.30
C HIS A 39 -9.33 -5.10 0.05
N ARG A 40 -8.65 -6.16 0.51
CA ARG A 40 -8.95 -6.80 1.80
C ARG A 40 -8.45 -5.98 3.00
N ALA A 41 -7.40 -5.17 2.83
CA ALA A 41 -6.84 -4.37 3.92
C ALA A 41 -7.88 -3.40 4.54
N PRO A 42 -8.62 -2.58 3.76
CA PRO A 42 -9.70 -1.76 4.29
C PRO A 42 -10.80 -2.55 4.99
N ASP A 43 -11.19 -3.72 4.47
CA ASP A 43 -12.20 -4.59 5.11
C ASP A 43 -11.74 -5.08 6.49
N ALA A 44 -10.42 -5.20 6.71
CA ALA A 44 -9.81 -5.55 7.99
C ALA A 44 -9.56 -4.33 8.89
N GLY A 45 -9.91 -3.12 8.44
CA GLY A 45 -9.68 -1.86 9.14
C GLY A 45 -8.23 -1.34 9.05
N ILE A 46 -7.48 -1.78 8.05
CA ILE A 46 -6.15 -1.27 7.71
C ILE A 46 -6.29 -0.25 6.58
N ASP A 47 -5.95 1.01 6.86
CA ASP A 47 -6.06 2.10 5.90
C ASP A 47 -4.70 2.59 5.39
N VAL A 48 -3.58 2.09 5.90
CA VAL A 48 -2.24 2.46 5.41
C VAL A 48 -1.74 1.42 4.41
N ILE A 49 -1.33 1.88 3.23
CA ILE A 49 -0.61 1.09 2.23
C ILE A 49 0.79 1.69 2.06
N ASP A 50 1.80 0.84 2.19
CA ASP A 50 3.21 1.18 2.04
C ASP A 50 3.81 0.53 0.79
N THR A 51 4.40 1.36 -0.08
CA THR A 51 5.14 0.95 -1.28
C THR A 51 6.46 1.72 -1.39
N ALA A 52 7.21 1.51 -2.48
CA ALA A 52 8.41 2.26 -2.82
C ALA A 52 8.72 2.15 -4.33
N ASP A 53 9.41 3.13 -4.88
CA ASP A 53 9.95 3.14 -6.25
C ASP A 53 10.86 1.94 -6.57
N VAL A 54 11.59 1.45 -5.56
CA VAL A 54 12.49 0.29 -5.66
C VAL A 54 11.82 -1.07 -5.50
N TYR A 55 10.53 -1.12 -5.18
CA TYR A 55 9.81 -2.40 -5.02
C TYR A 55 9.42 -2.97 -6.39
N GLY A 56 10.17 -3.99 -6.80
CA GLY A 56 10.04 -4.61 -8.11
C GLY A 56 10.77 -3.81 -9.20
N PRO A 57 11.01 -4.43 -10.37
CA PRO A 57 11.68 -3.77 -11.48
C PRO A 57 10.88 -2.54 -11.92
N ARG A 58 11.54 -1.38 -11.96
CA ARG A 58 10.97 -0.10 -12.44
C ARG A 58 9.69 0.33 -11.68
N GLY A 59 9.56 0.00 -10.39
CA GLY A 59 8.42 0.41 -9.58
C GLY A 59 7.15 -0.43 -9.81
N GLU A 60 7.29 -1.70 -10.22
CA GLU A 60 6.16 -2.61 -10.47
C GLU A 60 5.14 -2.64 -9.32
N SER A 61 5.60 -2.63 -8.06
CA SER A 61 4.71 -2.58 -6.89
C SER A 61 3.82 -1.32 -6.90
N GLU A 62 4.38 -0.14 -7.22
CA GLU A 62 3.61 1.10 -7.30
C GLU A 62 2.57 1.05 -8.42
N GLU A 63 2.88 0.41 -9.55
CA GLU A 63 1.91 0.21 -10.62
C GLU A 63 0.74 -0.69 -10.18
N ILE A 64 1.03 -1.79 -9.47
CA ILE A 64 0.02 -2.70 -8.93
C ILE A 64 -0.88 -1.93 -7.95
N VAL A 65 -0.29 -1.17 -7.02
CA VAL A 65 -1.04 -0.35 -6.06
C VAL A 65 -1.89 0.71 -6.76
N GLY A 66 -1.31 1.42 -7.74
CA GLY A 66 -2.00 2.45 -8.51
C GLY A 66 -3.20 1.90 -9.30
N ARG A 67 -3.07 0.70 -9.88
CA ARG A 67 -4.18 -0.02 -10.53
C ARG A 67 -5.26 -0.42 -9.53
N ALA A 68 -4.86 -0.99 -8.39
CA ALA A 68 -5.80 -1.46 -7.37
C ALA A 68 -6.61 -0.34 -6.69
N LEU A 69 -6.06 0.88 -6.62
CA LEU A 69 -6.71 2.02 -5.95
C LEU A 69 -7.59 2.89 -6.87
N GLN A 70 -7.70 2.57 -8.16
CA GLN A 70 -8.61 3.27 -9.08
C GLN A 70 -10.04 3.26 -8.52
N GLY A 71 -10.65 4.45 -8.39
CA GLY A 71 -11.99 4.64 -7.83
C GLY A 71 -12.12 4.40 -6.30
N ARG A 72 -11.03 4.10 -5.60
CA ARG A 72 -11.02 3.82 -4.14
C ARG A 72 -9.92 4.57 -3.40
N ARG A 73 -9.36 5.64 -4.00
CA ARG A 73 -8.23 6.38 -3.42
C ARG A 73 -8.54 6.90 -2.02
N ASP A 74 -9.74 7.42 -1.77
CA ASP A 74 -10.07 8.00 -0.46
C ASP A 74 -10.16 6.99 0.70
N ALA A 75 -10.13 5.68 0.40
CA ALA A 75 -10.19 4.64 1.41
C ALA A 75 -8.86 4.40 2.16
N VAL A 76 -7.74 4.99 1.71
CA VAL A 76 -6.41 4.69 2.25
C VAL A 76 -5.50 5.91 2.38
N VAL A 77 -4.57 5.86 3.32
CA VAL A 77 -3.35 6.67 3.36
C VAL A 77 -2.26 5.91 2.61
N LEU A 78 -1.80 6.48 1.50
CA LEU A 78 -0.76 5.87 0.65
C LEU A 78 0.59 6.49 0.99
N ALA A 79 1.53 5.67 1.44
CA ALA A 79 2.90 6.04 1.72
C ALA A 79 3.84 5.41 0.68
N THR A 80 4.75 6.21 0.14
CA THR A 80 5.83 5.74 -0.73
C THR A 80 7.18 6.27 -0.27
N LYS A 81 8.25 5.74 -0.86
CA LYS A 81 9.64 6.10 -0.62
C LYS A 81 10.30 6.38 -1.97
N VAL A 82 11.38 7.14 -1.91
CA VAL A 82 12.25 7.42 -3.05
C VAL A 82 13.68 7.19 -2.59
N MET A 83 14.52 6.67 -3.48
CA MET A 83 16.01 6.60 -3.41
C MET A 83 16.53 5.19 -3.68
N MET A 84 17.41 5.08 -4.67
CA MET A 84 18.50 4.10 -4.71
C MET A 84 19.80 4.82 -4.35
N ILE A 85 20.55 4.28 -3.38
CA ILE A 85 21.98 4.57 -3.20
C ILE A 85 22.77 3.44 -3.83
#